data_AF-A0A960J9V2-F1
#
_entry.id   AF-A0A960J9V2-F1
#
_cell.length_a   1.000
_cell.length_b   1.000
_cell.length_c   1.000
_cell.angle_alpha   90.00
_cell.angle_beta   90.00
_cell.angle_gamma   90.00
#
_symmetry.space_group_name_H-M   'P 1'
#
loop_
_entity.id
_entity.type
_entity.pdbx_description
1 polymer ?
#
loop_
_entity_poly.entity_id
_entity_poly.type
_entity_poly.pdbx_seq_one_letter_code
_entity_poly.pdbx_strand_id
1 'polypeptide(L)' 'MHLSLPAGKADFNFEEAAAALGISSNELQELVADRLNADGPSVRNLARMRFRPADLIMLNMVQAARAGVPVE' A
#
# COMPACT_ATOMS: atom_id res chain seq x y z
N MET A 1 -4.61 12.11 4.97
CA MET A 1 -4.75 10.92 4.11
C MET A 1 -5.07 11.40 2.70
N HIS A 2 -4.22 11.13 1.71
CA HIS A 2 -4.42 11.57 0.32
C HIS A 2 -4.17 10.37 -0.60
N LEU A 3 -5.23 9.70 -1.03
CA LEU A 3 -5.16 8.61 -2.01
C LEU A 3 -5.36 9.19 -3.40
N SER A 4 -4.34 9.14 -4.24
CA SER A 4 -4.38 9.60 -5.63
C SER A 4 -4.25 8.41 -6.58
N LEU A 5 -5.38 7.97 -7.16
CA LEU A 5 -5.43 6.89 -8.14
C LEU A 5 -5.67 7.46 -9.55
N PRO A 6 -4.74 7.31 -10.51
CA PRO A 6 -4.98 7.70 -11.90
C PRO A 6 -6.11 6.87 -12.51
N ALA A 7 -7.07 7.55 -13.13
CA ALA A 7 -8.22 6.92 -13.74
C ALA A 7 -7.81 6.05 -14.95
N GLY A 8 -8.34 4.83 -15.02
CA GLY A 8 -8.11 3.90 -16.14
C GLY A 8 -6.93 2.94 -15.97
N LYS A 9 -6.19 2.99 -14.85
CA LYS A 9 -5.09 2.06 -14.58
C LYS A 9 -5.57 0.86 -13.75
N ALA A 10 -5.36 -0.35 -14.28
CA ALA A 10 -5.81 -1.60 -13.65
C ALA A 10 -4.85 -2.12 -12.57
N ASP A 11 -3.56 -1.76 -12.69
CA ASP A 11 -2.49 -2.25 -11.84
C ASP A 11 -1.39 -1.21 -11.65
N PHE A 12 -0.86 -1.14 -10.43
CA PHE A 12 0.17 -0.22 -9.97
C PHE A 12 1.40 -1.00 -9.54
N ASN A 13 2.59 -0.56 -9.96
CA ASN A 13 3.81 -1.12 -9.40
C ASN A 13 4.04 -0.59 -7.96
N PHE A 14 5.07 -1.11 -7.28
CA PHE A 14 5.35 -0.75 -5.88
C PHE A 14 5.62 0.75 -5.67
N GLU A 15 6.36 1.40 -6.57
CA GLU A 15 6.65 2.83 -6.48
C GLU A 15 5.39 3.67 -6.73
N GLU A 16 4.57 3.27 -7.70
CA GLU A 16 3.30 3.93 -7.99
C GLU A 16 2.29 3.75 -6.84
N ALA A 17 2.27 2.58 -6.20
CA ALA A 17 1.46 2.33 -5.02
C ALA A 17 1.86 3.25 -3.86
N ALA A 18 3.17 3.40 -3.62
CA ALA A 18 3.69 4.28 -2.58
C ALA A 18 3.34 5.75 -2.86
N ALA A 19 3.52 6.18 -4.11
CA ALA A 19 3.15 7.52 -4.56
C ALA A 19 1.63 7.77 -4.45
N ALA A 20 0.80 6.80 -4.84
CA ALA A 20 -0.66 6.89 -4.74
C ALA A 20 -1.13 7.02 -3.29
N LEU A 21 -0.44 6.35 -2.37
CA LEU A 21 -0.72 6.40 -0.93
C LEU A 21 -0.08 7.62 -0.23
N GLY A 22 0.76 8.38 -0.94
CA GLY A 22 1.48 9.53 -0.39
C GLY A 22 2.50 9.16 0.69
N ILE A 23 3.09 7.95 0.61
CA ILE A 23 4.08 7.45 1.58
C ILE A 23 5.38 7.03 0.91
N SER A 24 6.40 6.82 1.72
CA SER A 24 7.68 6.29 1.23
C SER A 24 7.59 4.80 0.91
N SER A 25 8.41 4.34 -0.03
CA SER A 25 8.56 2.92 -0.37
C SER A 25 8.84 2.03 0.84
N ASN A 26 9.60 2.53 1.82
CA ASN A 26 9.86 1.83 3.08
C ASN A 26 8.59 1.65 3.93
N GLU A 27 7.77 2.70 4.05
CA GLU A 27 6.51 2.61 4.80
C GLU A 27 5.51 1.69 4.12
N LEU A 28 5.44 1.70 2.79
CA LEU A 28 4.62 0.75 2.05
C LEU A 28 5.09 -0.68 2.30
N GLN A 29 6.40 -0.91 2.32
CA GLN A 29 6.97 -2.23 2.60
C GLN A 29 6.58 -2.71 4.00
N GLU A 30 6.64 -1.84 5.02
CA GLU A 30 6.25 -2.15 6.39
C GLU A 30 4.75 -2.43 6.50
N LEU A 31 3.90 -1.65 5.82
CA LEU A 31 2.45 -1.89 5.75
C LEU A 31 2.11 -3.24 5.12
N VAL A 32 2.78 -3.58 4.01
CA VAL A 32 2.55 -4.84 3.32
C VAL A 32 3.11 -6.01 4.13
N ALA A 33 4.26 -5.85 4.79
CA ALA A 33 4.82 -6.87 5.68
C ALA A 33 3.93 -7.14 6.89
N ASP A 34 3.43 -6.09 7.54
CA ASP A 34 2.48 -6.15 8.65
C ASP A 34 1.18 -6.85 8.24
N ARG A 35 0.64 -6.51 7.05
CA ARG A 35 -0.60 -7.09 6.53
C ARG A 35 -0.46 -8.54 6.13
N LEU A 36 0.65 -8.92 5.50
CA LEU A 36 0.84 -10.27 4.99
C LEU A 36 1.13 -11.29 6.10
N ASN A 37 1.48 -10.86 7.32
CA ASN A 37 1.95 -11.75 8.40
C ASN A 37 2.96 -12.80 7.88
N ALA A 38 3.67 -12.45 6.81
CA ALA A 38 4.52 -13.36 6.08
C ALA A 38 5.88 -13.26 6.74
N ASP A 39 6.14 -14.19 7.65
CA ASP A 39 7.48 -14.69 7.97
C ASP A 39 8.33 -14.59 6.69
N GLY A 40 9.37 -13.76 6.70
CA GLY A 40 10.07 -13.34 5.48
C GLY A 40 10.58 -14.53 4.64
N PRO A 41 11.00 -14.36 3.36
CA PRO A 41 11.34 -13.14 2.64
C PRO A 41 10.53 -12.97 1.34
N SER A 42 9.96 -11.79 1.09
CA SER A 42 9.60 -11.41 -0.27
C SER A 42 9.61 -9.92 -0.54
N VAL A 43 10.41 -9.13 0.20
CA VAL A 43 10.69 -7.72 -0.16
C VAL A 43 11.15 -7.61 -1.62
N ARG A 44 11.96 -8.57 -2.09
CA ARG A 44 12.35 -8.69 -3.51
C ARG A 44 11.19 -8.99 -4.46
N ASN A 45 10.15 -9.67 -3.98
CA ASN A 45 8.94 -9.96 -4.75
C ASN A 45 7.94 -8.80 -4.69
N LEU A 46 7.96 -7.96 -3.64
CA LEU A 46 7.14 -6.75 -3.52
C LEU A 46 7.40 -5.76 -4.66
N ALA A 47 8.67 -5.59 -5.04
CA ALA A 47 9.03 -4.75 -6.19
C ALA A 47 8.47 -5.27 -7.53
N ARG A 48 8.17 -6.58 -7.65
CA ARG A 48 7.49 -7.16 -8.81
C ARG A 48 5.98 -7.30 -8.62
N MET A 49 5.49 -7.02 -7.42
CA MET A 49 4.09 -7.15 -7.07
C MET A 49 3.33 -6.01 -7.70
N ARG A 50 2.17 -6.33 -8.26
CA ARG A 50 1.27 -5.34 -8.82
C ARG A 50 0.07 -5.18 -7.90
N PHE A 51 -0.21 -3.95 -7.51
CA PHE A 51 -1.31 -3.58 -6.64
C PHE A 51 -2.49 -3.18 -7.51
N ARG A 52 -3.68 -3.71 -7.24
CA ARG A 52 -4.90 -3.22 -7.87
C ARG A 52 -5.38 -1.96 -7.14
N PRO A 53 -6.26 -1.15 -7.76
CA PRO A 53 -6.91 -0.04 -7.07
C PRO A 53 -7.53 -0.45 -5.72
N ALA A 54 -8.14 -1.63 -5.66
CA ALA A 54 -8.74 -2.17 -4.44
C ALA A 54 -7.71 -2.44 -3.33
N ASP A 55 -6.51 -2.95 -3.69
CA ASP A 55 -5.42 -3.15 -2.72
C ASP A 55 -4.96 -1.82 -2.13
N LEU A 56 -4.84 -0.78 -2.96
CA LEU A 56 -4.45 0.56 -2.51
C LEU A 56 -5.50 1.18 -1.58
N ILE A 57 -6.78 1.00 -1.89
CA ILE A 57 -7.87 1.44 -0.99
C ILE A 57 -7.78 0.71 0.36
N MET A 58 -7.57 -0.62 0.35
CA MET A 58 -7.37 -1.38 1.60
C MET A 58 -6.15 -0.91 2.37
N LEU A 59 -5.00 -0.73 1.71
CA LEU A 59 -3.77 -0.26 2.33
C LEU A 59 -3.94 1.13 2.93
N ASN A 60 -4.69 2.01 2.27
CA ASN A 60 -5.04 3.33 2.79
C ASN A 60 -5.90 3.23 4.06
N MET A 61 -6.91 2.35 4.08
CA MET A 61 -7.74 2.11 5.27
C MET A 61 -6.93 1.51 6.44
N VAL A 62 -6.02 0.58 6.15
CA VAL A 62 -5.14 -0.03 7.16
C VAL A 62 -4.18 1.01 7.73
N GLN A 63 -3.58 1.84 6.87
CA GLN A 63 -2.76 2.96 7.31
C GLN A 63 -3.56 3.93 8.19
N ALA A 64 -4.80 4.25 7.80
CA ALA A 64 -5.69 5.10 8.58
C ALA A 64 -5.98 4.53 9.98
N ALA A 65 -6.26 3.24 10.05
CA ALA A 65 -6.48 2.52 11.29
C ALA A 65 -5.21 2.48 12.17
N ARG A 66 -4.02 2.27 11.58
CA ARG A 66 -2.73 2.28 12.30
C ARG A 66 -2.35 3.67 12.83
N ALA A 67 -2.71 4.73 12.10
CA ALA A 67 -2.47 6.11 12.52
C ALA A 67 -3.35 6.54 13.70
N GLY A 68 -4.21 5.66 14.23
CA GLY A 68 -5.05 5.94 15.39
C GLY A 68 -6.14 6.97 15.10
N VAL A 69 -6.51 7.16 13.82
CA VAL A 69 -7.64 8.02 13.47
C VAL A 69 -8.90 7.18 13.63
N PRO A 70 -9.74 7.42 14.67
CA PRO A 70 -11.05 6.81 14.72
C PRO A 70 -11.82 7.26 13.47
N VAL A 71 -12.38 6.29 12.75
CA VAL A 71 -13.39 6.56 11.73
C VAL A 71 -14.65 7.04 12.46
N GLU A 72 -14.71 8.34 12.74
CA GLU A 72 -15.92 9.04 13.20
C GLU A 72 -16.84 9.37 12.02
#